data_AF-A0A0B2VJQ7-F1
#
_entry.id   AF-A0A0B2VJQ7-F1
#
_cell.length_a   1.000
_cell.length_b   1.000
_cell.length_c   1.000
_cell.angle_alpha   90.00
_cell.angle_beta   90.00
_cell.angle_gamma   90.00
#
_symmetry.space_group_name_H-M   'P 1'
#
loop_
_entity.id
_entity.type
_entity.pdbx_description
1 polymer ?
#
loop_
_entity_poly.entity_id
_entity_poly.type
_entity_poly.pdbx_seq_one_letter_code
_entity_poly.pdbx_strand_id
1 'polypeptide(L)'
;GRVVDAFVVGYDIDDMTPVVELFCSSESDMFVRVDRVLLEAGVAKPADLSKVMQVLPKPIFVDGLGVPLPLHAKMSTAASV
;
A
#
# COMPACT_ATOMS: atom_id res chain seq x y z
N GLY A 1 -17.90 -15.94 -9.18
CA GLY A 1 -17.03 -14.75 -9.02
C GLY A 1 -15.62 -15.21 -8.73
N ARG A 2 -14.61 -14.36 -8.93
CA ARG A 2 -13.24 -14.62 -8.47
C ARG A 2 -13.03 -13.90 -7.14
N VAL A 3 -12.31 -14.53 -6.22
CA VAL A 3 -11.90 -13.90 -4.97
C VAL A 3 -10.70 -12.99 -5.26
N VAL A 4 -10.71 -11.80 -4.67
CA VAL A 4 -9.62 -10.84 -4.75
C VAL A 4 -9.25 -10.40 -3.34
N ASP A 5 -7.96 -10.23 -3.10
CA ASP A 5 -7.43 -9.70 -1.85
C ASP A 5 -7.35 -8.17 -1.97
N ALA A 6 -7.73 -7.48 -0.90
CA ALA A 6 -7.71 -6.02 -0.83
C ALA A 6 -6.96 -5.56 0.41
N PHE A 7 -6.04 -4.62 0.23
CA PHE A 7 -5.30 -4.00 1.33
C PHE A 7 -5.66 -2.52 1.41
N VAL A 8 -6.20 -2.10 2.56
CA VAL A 8 -6.51 -0.69 2.81
C VAL A 8 -5.22 0.10 2.93
N VAL A 9 -5.03 1.08 2.05
CA VAL A 9 -3.89 2.02 2.07
C VAL A 9 -4.25 3.38 2.63
N GLY A 10 -5.55 3.68 2.70
CA GLY A 10 -6.05 4.89 3.33
C GLY A 10 -7.56 5.00 3.24
N TYR A 11 -8.05 6.16 3.64
CA TYR A 11 -9.45 6.54 3.53
C TYR A 11 -9.53 7.88 2.82
N ASP A 12 -10.52 8.04 1.95
CA ASP A 12 -10.85 9.33 1.38
C ASP A 12 -11.26 10.29 2.51
N ILE A 13 -10.74 11.52 2.48
CA ILE A 13 -10.97 12.52 3.54
C ILE A 13 -12.38 13.11 3.51
N ASP A 14 -13.05 13.07 2.36
CA ASP A 14 -14.36 13.70 2.16
C ASP A 14 -15.48 12.76 2.64
N ASP A 15 -15.38 11.46 2.35
CA ASP A 15 -16.46 10.50 2.60
C ASP A 15 -16.06 9.22 3.37
N MET A 16 -14.79 9.10 3.77
CA MET A 16 -14.25 7.93 4.48
C MET A 16 -14.32 6.63 3.66
N THR A 17 -14.45 6.70 2.33
CA THR A 17 -14.38 5.52 1.47
C THR A 17 -12.97 4.91 1.53
N PRO A 18 -12.83 3.59 1.76
CA PRO A 18 -11.52 2.95 1.82
C PRO A 18 -10.87 2.95 0.44
N VAL A 19 -9.63 3.45 0.39
CA VAL A 19 -8.75 3.33 -0.77
C VAL A 19 -7.92 2.07 -0.57
N VAL A 20 -7.95 1.18 -1.56
CA VAL A 20 -7.35 -0.15 -1.46
C VAL A 20 -6.41 -0.46 -2.62
N GLU A 21 -5.37 -1.24 -2.35
CA GLU A 21 -4.64 -1.98 -3.38
C GLU A 21 -5.25 -3.37 -3.55
N LEU A 22 -5.42 -3.80 -4.80
CA LEU A 22 -6.10 -5.04 -5.16
C LEU A 22 -5.12 -6.07 -5.72
N PHE A 23 -5.20 -7.29 -5.19
CA PHE A 23 -4.39 -8.41 -5.60
C PHE A 23 -5.25 -9.61 -5.94
N CYS A 24 -4.78 -10.43 -6.87
CA CYS A 24 -5.39 -11.71 -7.17
C CYS A 24 -4.30 -12.78 -7.19
N SER A 25 -4.50 -13.85 -6.42
CA SER A 25 -3.72 -15.08 -6.56
C SER A 25 -4.17 -15.79 -7.83
N SER A 26 -3.24 -16.02 -8.76
CA SER A 26 -3.44 -16.94 -9.89
C SER A 26 -3.09 -18.37 -9.47
N GLU A 27 -3.61 -19.37 -10.20
CA GLU A 27 -3.26 -20.79 -10.03
C GLU A 27 -1.74 -21.06 -10.15
N SER A 28 -1.00 -20.13 -10.74
CA SER A 28 0.45 -20.16 -10.92
C SER A 28 1.25 -19.58 -9.74
N ASP A 29 0.64 -19.33 -8.58
CA ASP A 29 1.26 -18.72 -7.38
C ASP A 29 1.86 -17.31 -7.62
N MET A 30 1.50 -16.69 -8.74
CA MET A 30 1.91 -15.32 -9.07
C MET A 30 0.84 -14.36 -8.57
N PHE A 31 1.23 -13.45 -7.68
CA PHE A 31 0.39 -12.36 -7.22
C PHE A 31 0.27 -11.29 -8.31
N VAL A 32 -0.94 -11.10 -8.84
CA VAL A 32 -1.22 -10.06 -9.81
C VAL A 32 -1.74 -8.82 -9.08
N ARG A 33 -1.06 -7.69 -9.27
CA ARG A 33 -1.57 -6.36 -8.89
C ARG A 33 -2.67 -5.92 -9.85
N VAL A 34 -3.92 -6.12 -9.45
CA VAL A 34 -5.10 -5.90 -10.29
C VAL A 34 -5.24 -4.41 -10.62
N ASP A 35 -5.03 -3.55 -9.62
CA ASP A 35 -5.04 -2.09 -9.75
C ASP A 35 -4.11 -1.61 -10.87
N ARG A 36 -2.87 -2.12 -10.89
CA ARG A 36 -1.87 -1.78 -11.90
C ARG A 36 -2.29 -2.20 -13.30
N VAL A 37 -2.80 -3.43 -13.45
CA VAL A 37 -3.27 -3.94 -14.76
C VAL A 37 -4.42 -3.10 -15.31
N LEU A 38 -5.36 -2.68 -14.45
CA LEU A 38 -6.48 -1.84 -14.87
C LEU A 38 -6.04 -0.42 -15.28
N LEU A 39 -5.05 0.14 -14.59
CA LEU A 39 -4.44 1.43 -14.95
C LEU A 39 -3.71 1.34 -16.29
N GLU A 40 -2.89 0.30 -16.49
CA GLU A 40 -2.14 0.06 -17.74
C GLU A 40 -3.07 -0.20 -18.93
N ALA A 41 -4.22 -0.86 -18.70
CA ALA A 41 -5.25 -1.07 -19.72
C ALA A 41 -6.11 0.18 -20.00
N GLY A 42 -5.93 1.28 -19.25
CA GLY A 42 -6.67 2.53 -19.43
C GLY A 42 -8.15 2.45 -19.03
N VAL A 43 -8.55 1.42 -18.29
CA VAL A 43 -9.94 1.21 -17.82
C VAL A 43 -10.16 1.70 -16.39
N ALA A 44 -9.10 2.11 -15.71
CA ALA A 44 -9.14 2.73 -14.38
C ALA A 44 -8.39 4.07 -14.38
N LYS A 45 -8.63 4.87 -13.33
CA LYS A 45 -7.92 6.12 -13.06
C LYS A 45 -7.17 6.01 -11.73
N PRO A 46 -5.99 6.65 -11.60
CA PRO A 46 -5.29 6.70 -10.33
C PRO A 46 -6.12 7.48 -9.30
N ALA A 47 -6.04 7.08 -8.04
CA ALA A 47 -6.62 7.82 -6.95
C ALA A 47 -5.86 9.15 -6.73
N ASP A 48 -6.59 10.20 -6.32
CA ASP A 48 -5.99 11.47 -5.93
C ASP A 48 -5.44 11.37 -4.50
N LEU A 49 -4.13 11.17 -4.38
CA LEU A 49 -3.46 10.98 -3.08
C LEU A 49 -3.55 12.20 -2.16
N SER A 50 -3.83 13.39 -2.68
CA SER A 50 -4.02 14.59 -1.83
C SER A 50 -5.28 14.52 -0.98
N LYS A 51 -6.23 13.65 -1.35
CA LYS A 51 -7.48 13.39 -0.66
C LYS A 51 -7.49 12.10 0.15
N VAL A 52 -6.33 11.47 0.33
CA VAL A 52 -6.24 10.20 1.03
C VAL A 52 -5.52 10.40 2.36
N MET A 53 -6.25 10.16 3.45
CA MET A 53 -5.63 9.96 4.75
C MET A 53 -4.99 8.58 4.75
N GLN A 54 -3.67 8.53 4.59
CA GLN A 54 -2.92 7.28 4.59
C GLN A 54 -3.03 6.60 5.95
N VAL A 55 -3.29 5.29 5.94
CA VAL A 55 -3.09 4.49 7.14
C VAL A 55 -1.60 4.23 7.30
N LEU A 56 -1.12 4.16 8.55
CA LEU A 56 0.28 3.83 8.84
C LEU A 56 0.65 2.55 8.07
N PRO A 57 1.80 2.51 7.37
CA PRO A 57 2.19 1.33 6.63
C PRO A 57 2.21 0.13 7.58
N LYS A 58 1.68 -0.99 7.08
CA LYS A 58 1.76 -2.27 7.77
C LYS A 58 3.24 -2.49 8.13
N PRO A 59 3.58 -2.90 9.36
CA PRO A 59 4.94 -3.31 9.68
C PRO A 59 5.41 -4.27 8.60
N ILE A 60 6.54 -3.98 7.96
CA ILE A 60 7.12 -4.88 6.97
C ILE A 60 7.61 -6.10 7.76
N PHE A 61 6.86 -7.19 7.70
CA PHE A 61 7.28 -8.47 8.24
C PHE A 61 8.31 -9.05 7.26
N VAL A 62 9.58 -8.74 7.46
CA VAL A 62 10.69 -9.49 6.87
C VAL A 62 10.79 -10.81 7.64
N ASP A 63 10.49 -11.92 6.97
CA ASP A 63 10.70 -13.31 7.41
C ASP A 63 10.30 -13.63 8.87
N GLY A 64 9.04 -13.33 9.21
CA GLY A 64 8.43 -13.84 10.45
C GLY A 64 8.85 -13.14 11.75
N LEU A 65 9.70 -12.11 11.70
CA LEU A 65 9.93 -11.22 12.85
C LEU A 65 9.14 -9.92 12.63
N GLY A 66 8.05 -9.76 13.38
CA GLY A 66 7.22 -8.55 13.37
C GLY A 66 7.91 -7.34 13.99
N VAL A 67 8.86 -6.74 13.27
CA VAL A 67 9.53 -5.51 13.69
C VAL A 67 9.03 -4.35 12.83
N PRO A 68 8.39 -3.31 13.40
CA PRO A 68 8.09 -2.09 12.66
C PRO A 68 9.38 -1.36 12.33
N LEU A 69 9.64 -1.11 11.05
CA LEU A 69 10.73 -0.21 10.64
C LEU A 69 10.35 1.23 11.06
N PRO A 70 11.20 1.94 11.83
CA PRO A 70 10.92 3.32 12.19
C PRO A 70 11.03 4.21 10.96
N LEU A 71 9.92 4.84 10.58
CA LEU A 71 9.81 5.70 9.40
C LEU A 71 10.50 7.08 9.54
N HIS A 72 11.46 7.22 10.45
CA HIS A 72 12.22 8.45 10.68
C HIS A 72 13.64 8.12 11.14
N ALA A 73 14.51 7.71 10.21
CA ALA A 73 15.93 7.98 10.37
C ALA A 73 16.16 9.48 10.12
N LYS A 74 15.89 10.32 11.13
CA LYS A 74 16.47 11.67 11.16
C LYS A 74 17.98 11.48 11.15
N MET A 75 18.63 11.90 10.07
CA MET A 75 20.07 12.14 10.06
C MET A 75 20.39 13.11 11.19
N SER A 76 20.87 12.59 12.31
CA SER A 76 21.45 13.41 13.37
C SER A 76 22.94 13.53 13.06
N THR A 77 23.32 14.70 12.55
CA THR A 77 24.69 15.19 12.49
C THR A 77 25.36 14.98 13.84
N ALA A 78 26.32 14.06 13.90
CA ALA A 78 27.26 14.00 15.00
C ALA A 78 28.43 14.94 14.64
N ALA A 79 28.37 16.16 15.13
CA ALA A 79 29.58 16.91 15.41
C ALA A 79 30.29 16.18 16.57
N SER A 80 31.54 15.78 16.36
CA SER A 80 32.43 15.45 17.47
C SER A 80 33.63 16.38 17.40
N VAL A 81 33.87 17.02 18.54
CA VAL A 81 35.03 17.82 18.95
C VAL A 81 36.30 16.97 18.91
#